data_AF-A0A929TWL5-F1
#
_entry.id   AF-A0A929TWL5-F1
#
_cell.length_a   1.000
_cell.length_b   1.000
_cell.length_c   1.000
_cell.angle_alpha   90.00
_cell.angle_beta   90.00
_cell.angle_gamma   90.00
#
_symmetry.space_group_name_H-M   'P 1'
#
loop_
_entity.id
_entity.type
_entity.pdbx_description
1 polymer ?
#
loop_
_entity_poly.entity_id
_entity_poly.type
_entity_poly.pdbx_seq_one_letter_code
_entity_poly.pdbx_strand_id
1 'polypeptide(L)'
;MRKLSAENRYAIYASLLLICVIIPALPYIKGRLGSMPLALSLYWCVLTGIIFFILPRLYIIHKGDKDLTGYGISGGIIFIAIQFVPAVFMKKLASSPYDISVLGILFNMITVLPQIAAREMIRQYSFAAAYKTCKYKRAAAVVITVIFCLTEINFGGLTAAKSTKDIFIYGVQTIFPIITKNVLVSLLVFYGGVLPGLIYLSIIQIFQRCFPVLPELPWLLEGSIGIAFPIIYSMFAVDHVFSGDRYESKDRKADIKGLVSLLFATLFVWFCVGVFPVYPKAILTGSMEPLIMPGDMVLIRKIDKEEEINALSEGEIICFKRDDITIVHRIEKVLQDKAGNISFQTKGDNNNAVDERKVEPNDVRGIVIKVIPKVGLPGLLLRVQNKIPEGVVDK
;
A
#
# COMPACT_ATOMS: atom_id res chain seq x y z
N MET A 1 -39.84 -7.84 -36.81
CA MET A 1 -38.80 -7.56 -35.79
C MET A 1 -39.40 -6.72 -34.67
N ARG A 2 -39.51 -7.25 -33.43
CA ARG A 2 -40.00 -6.48 -32.27
C ARG A 2 -38.98 -5.37 -31.94
N LYS A 3 -39.41 -4.10 -31.93
CA LYS A 3 -38.57 -2.98 -31.46
C LYS A 3 -38.19 -3.24 -29.99
N LEU A 4 -36.89 -3.33 -29.71
CA LEU A 4 -36.38 -3.43 -28.33
C LEU A 4 -36.80 -2.18 -27.53
N SER A 5 -37.19 -2.39 -26.26
CA SER A 5 -37.43 -1.28 -25.34
C SER A 5 -36.15 -0.46 -25.15
N ALA A 6 -36.27 0.83 -24.78
CA ALA A 6 -35.12 1.67 -24.49
C ALA A 6 -34.21 1.07 -23.39
N GLU A 7 -34.81 0.43 -22.39
CA GLU A 7 -34.11 -0.27 -21.30
C GLU A 7 -33.27 -1.44 -21.81
N ASN A 8 -33.81 -2.27 -22.70
CA ASN A 8 -33.06 -3.39 -23.27
C ASN A 8 -31.87 -2.91 -24.10
N ARG A 9 -31.97 -1.73 -24.75
CA ARG A 9 -30.85 -1.15 -25.51
C ARG A 9 -29.69 -0.73 -24.60
N TYR A 10 -29.97 -0.13 -23.44
CA TYR A 10 -28.91 0.28 -22.50
C TYR A 10 -28.13 -0.92 -21.95
N ALA A 11 -28.82 -2.01 -21.61
CA ALA A 11 -28.17 -3.24 -21.15
C ALA A 11 -27.26 -3.85 -22.24
N ILE A 12 -27.70 -3.84 -23.50
CA ILE A 12 -26.88 -4.30 -24.63
C ILE A 12 -25.64 -3.42 -24.80
N TYR A 13 -25.79 -2.10 -24.82
CA TYR A 13 -24.63 -1.19 -24.95
C TYR A 13 -23.63 -1.36 -23.80
N ALA A 14 -24.10 -1.46 -22.56
CA ALA A 14 -23.24 -1.71 -21.41
C ALA A 14 -22.50 -3.06 -21.52
N SER A 15 -23.18 -4.11 -21.96
CA SER A 15 -22.59 -5.43 -22.16
C SER A 15 -21.50 -5.41 -23.24
N LEU A 16 -21.75 -4.74 -24.37
CA LEU A 16 -20.76 -4.56 -25.44
C LEU A 16 -19.55 -3.76 -24.96
N LEU A 17 -19.75 -2.68 -24.21
CA LEU A 17 -18.64 -1.90 -23.65
C LEU A 17 -17.81 -2.72 -22.66
N LEU A 18 -18.45 -3.53 -21.81
CA LEU A 18 -17.74 -4.42 -20.88
C LEU A 18 -16.92 -5.48 -21.64
N ILE A 19 -17.45 -6.03 -22.73
CA ILE A 19 -16.69 -6.92 -23.62
C ILE A 19 -15.47 -6.19 -24.20
N CYS A 20 -15.64 -4.95 -24.66
CA CYS A 20 -14.52 -4.12 -25.13
C CYS A 20 -13.45 -3.90 -24.04
N VAL A 21 -13.81 -3.78 -22.76
CA VAL A 21 -12.82 -3.69 -21.67
C VAL A 21 -12.07 -5.02 -21.44
N ILE A 22 -12.76 -6.15 -21.61
CA ILE A 22 -12.22 -7.49 -21.38
C ILE A 22 -11.24 -7.92 -22.49
N ILE A 23 -11.55 -7.63 -23.76
CA ILE A 23 -10.74 -8.04 -24.92
C ILE A 23 -9.24 -7.72 -24.77
N PRO A 24 -8.80 -6.48 -24.50
CA PRO A 24 -7.39 -6.15 -24.37
C PRO A 24 -6.74 -6.74 -23.12
N ALA A 25 -7.52 -7.23 -22.14
CA ALA A 25 -7.02 -7.90 -20.95
C ALA A 25 -6.72 -9.39 -21.17
N LEU A 26 -7.24 -10.01 -22.24
CA LEU A 26 -6.98 -11.42 -22.55
C LEU A 26 -5.48 -11.66 -22.79
N PRO A 27 -4.85 -12.69 -22.18
CA PRO A 27 -3.39 -12.86 -22.22
C PRO A 27 -2.78 -12.83 -23.62
N TYR A 28 -3.39 -13.54 -24.57
CA TYR A 28 -2.94 -13.59 -25.97
C TYR A 28 -2.96 -12.20 -26.64
N ILE A 29 -4.03 -11.43 -26.42
CA ILE A 29 -4.22 -10.11 -27.00
C ILE A 29 -3.32 -9.09 -26.31
N LYS A 30 -3.23 -9.14 -24.97
CA LYS A 30 -2.40 -8.27 -24.15
C LYS A 30 -0.93 -8.33 -24.55
N GLY A 31 -0.40 -9.54 -24.81
CA GLY A 31 0.97 -9.72 -25.30
C GLY A 31 1.21 -9.08 -26.66
N ARG A 32 0.27 -9.22 -27.60
CA ARG A 32 0.39 -8.68 -28.97
C ARG A 32 0.15 -7.17 -29.05
N LEU A 33 -0.78 -6.63 -28.26
CA LEU A 33 -1.05 -5.18 -28.19
C LEU A 33 0.01 -4.44 -27.37
N GLY A 34 0.69 -5.11 -26.44
CA GLY A 34 1.76 -4.53 -25.64
C GLY A 34 2.94 -4.00 -26.47
N SER A 35 3.17 -4.53 -27.67
CA SER A 35 4.19 -4.03 -28.60
C SER A 35 3.74 -2.80 -29.41
N MET A 36 2.47 -2.42 -29.33
CA MET A 36 1.87 -1.31 -30.09
C MET A 36 1.09 -0.36 -29.16
N PRO A 37 1.77 0.32 -28.22
CA PRO A 37 1.11 1.11 -27.17
C PRO A 37 0.27 2.28 -27.72
N LEU A 38 0.65 2.87 -28.85
CA LEU A 38 -0.14 3.92 -29.51
C LEU A 38 -1.42 3.39 -30.15
N ALA A 39 -1.40 2.20 -30.73
CA ALA A 39 -2.60 1.56 -31.27
C ALA A 39 -3.59 1.21 -30.14
N LEU A 40 -3.08 0.75 -29.00
CA LEU A 40 -3.87 0.52 -27.80
C LEU A 40 -4.46 1.84 -27.26
N SER A 41 -3.68 2.92 -27.25
CA SER A 41 -4.19 4.25 -26.86
C SER A 41 -5.32 4.73 -27.79
N LEU A 42 -5.13 4.60 -29.12
CA LEU A 42 -6.14 4.95 -30.12
C LEU A 42 -7.44 4.15 -29.92
N TYR A 43 -7.33 2.85 -29.63
CA TYR A 43 -8.47 2.00 -29.30
C TYR A 43 -9.32 2.58 -28.15
N TRP A 44 -8.68 3.03 -27.06
CA TRP A 44 -9.38 3.64 -25.92
C TRP A 44 -9.95 5.03 -26.26
N CYS A 45 -9.26 5.83 -27.08
CA CYS A 45 -9.80 7.09 -27.60
C CYS A 45 -11.06 6.88 -28.43
N VAL A 46 -11.09 5.85 -29.29
CA VAL A 46 -12.27 5.51 -30.11
C VAL A 46 -13.44 5.11 -29.21
N LEU A 47 -13.21 4.26 -28.19
CA LEU A 47 -14.26 3.90 -27.22
C LEU A 47 -14.79 5.12 -26.48
N THR A 48 -13.91 6.02 -26.06
CA THR A 48 -14.28 7.29 -25.42
C THR A 48 -15.17 8.13 -26.34
N GLY A 49 -14.79 8.27 -27.61
CA GLY A 49 -15.58 8.95 -28.63
C GLY A 49 -16.95 8.31 -28.87
N ILE A 50 -17.03 6.98 -28.93
CA ILE A 50 -18.31 6.25 -29.06
C ILE A 50 -19.24 6.57 -27.89
N ILE A 51 -18.73 6.52 -26.65
CA ILE A 51 -19.54 6.80 -25.46
C ILE A 51 -20.01 8.26 -25.44
N PHE A 52 -19.16 9.19 -25.87
CA PHE A 52 -19.46 10.62 -25.80
C PHE A 52 -20.39 11.11 -26.92
N PHE A 53 -20.18 10.64 -28.15
CA PHE A 53 -20.87 11.15 -29.35
C PHE A 53 -22.00 10.25 -29.87
N ILE A 54 -21.92 8.94 -29.66
CA ILE A 54 -22.84 7.97 -30.30
C ILE A 54 -23.86 7.43 -29.30
N LEU A 55 -23.43 7.06 -28.10
CA LEU A 55 -24.31 6.42 -27.12
C LEU A 55 -25.24 7.44 -26.44
N PRO A 56 -26.46 7.01 -26.10
CA PRO A 56 -27.38 7.85 -25.33
C PRO A 56 -26.82 8.10 -23.93
N ARG A 57 -26.88 9.36 -23.48
CA ARG A 57 -26.38 9.77 -22.17
C ARG A 57 -27.14 9.06 -21.04
N LEU A 58 -26.40 8.41 -20.16
CA LEU A 58 -26.91 7.74 -18.98
C LEU A 58 -26.19 8.26 -17.74
N TYR A 59 -26.99 8.69 -16.77
CA TYR A 59 -26.53 9.12 -15.46
C TYR A 59 -27.32 8.38 -14.39
N ILE A 60 -26.65 8.07 -13.29
CA ILE A 60 -27.32 7.76 -12.03
C ILE A 60 -27.73 9.12 -11.46
N ILE A 61 -28.98 9.28 -11.03
CA ILE A 61 -29.41 10.53 -10.40
C ILE A 61 -28.82 10.52 -8.99
N HIS A 62 -27.85 11.40 -8.73
CA HIS A 62 -27.19 11.52 -7.44
C HIS A 62 -27.87 12.60 -6.59
N LYS A 63 -28.12 12.28 -5.31
CA LYS A 63 -28.32 13.27 -4.23
C LYS A 63 -26.97 13.63 -3.55
N GLY A 64 -25.87 13.51 -4.28
CA GLY A 64 -24.51 13.65 -3.76
C GLY A 64 -23.89 14.99 -4.13
N ASP A 65 -23.10 15.54 -3.20
CA ASP A 65 -22.50 16.86 -3.24
C ASP A 65 -21.50 17.05 -4.41
N LYS A 66 -21.34 18.29 -4.88
CA LYS A 66 -20.41 18.70 -5.94
C LYS A 66 -18.93 18.46 -5.57
N ASP A 67 -18.66 18.14 -4.30
CA ASP A 67 -17.33 18.02 -3.71
C ASP A 67 -16.67 16.63 -3.88
N LEU A 68 -17.35 15.66 -4.50
CA LEU A 68 -16.80 14.29 -4.69
C LEU A 68 -15.51 14.25 -5.51
N THR A 69 -15.31 15.22 -6.41
CA THR A 69 -14.07 15.38 -7.19
C THR A 69 -12.87 15.68 -6.29
N GLY A 70 -13.08 16.37 -5.17
CA GLY A 70 -12.06 16.64 -4.17
C GLY A 70 -11.51 15.37 -3.49
N TYR A 71 -12.35 14.34 -3.32
CA TYR A 71 -11.89 13.04 -2.83
C TYR A 71 -11.04 12.29 -3.86
N GLY A 72 -11.33 12.45 -5.16
CA GLY A 72 -10.45 11.94 -6.21
C GLY A 72 -9.04 12.53 -6.12
N ILE A 73 -8.95 13.86 -5.96
CA ILE A 73 -7.68 14.59 -5.83
C ILE A 73 -6.94 14.19 -4.55
N SER A 74 -7.59 14.36 -3.39
CA SER A 74 -6.96 14.10 -2.10
C SER A 74 -6.59 12.63 -1.94
N GLY A 75 -7.44 11.70 -2.41
CA GLY A 75 -7.14 10.28 -2.39
C GLY A 75 -5.88 9.93 -3.18
N GLY A 76 -5.69 10.52 -4.37
CA GLY A 76 -4.51 10.29 -5.19
C GLY A 76 -3.23 10.84 -4.56
N ILE A 77 -3.29 12.06 -4.02
CA ILE A 77 -2.16 12.71 -3.34
C ILE A 77 -1.77 11.96 -2.07
N ILE A 78 -2.76 11.59 -1.23
CA ILE A 78 -2.51 10.86 0.01
C ILE A 78 -1.91 9.50 -0.29
N PHE A 79 -2.42 8.77 -1.29
CA PHE A 79 -1.85 7.47 -1.68
C PHE A 79 -0.37 7.57 -2.07
N ILE A 80 -0.02 8.55 -2.91
CA ILE A 80 1.38 8.81 -3.28
C ILE A 80 2.21 9.16 -2.04
N ALA A 81 1.73 10.09 -1.20
CA ALA A 81 2.45 10.53 -0.01
C ALA A 81 2.71 9.36 0.95
N ILE A 82 1.72 8.48 1.12
CA ILE A 82 1.84 7.31 2.00
C ILE A 82 2.85 6.29 1.46
N GLN A 83 3.11 6.24 0.16
CA GLN A 83 4.17 5.38 -0.40
C GLN A 83 5.54 6.08 -0.39
N PHE A 84 5.57 7.35 -0.79
CA PHE A 84 6.79 8.10 -1.02
C PHE A 84 7.50 8.49 0.28
N VAL A 85 6.76 8.91 1.31
CA VAL A 85 7.35 9.33 2.58
C VAL A 85 8.12 8.19 3.26
N PRO A 86 7.56 6.97 3.44
CA PRO A 86 8.32 5.82 3.91
C PRO A 86 9.56 5.53 3.08
N ALA A 87 9.44 5.59 1.76
CA ALA A 87 10.54 5.30 0.85
C ALA A 87 11.71 6.27 1.08
N VAL A 88 11.43 7.57 1.29
CA VAL A 88 12.45 8.57 1.65
C VAL A 88 13.12 8.22 2.98
N PHE A 89 12.35 7.93 4.03
CA PHE A 89 12.90 7.59 5.35
C PHE A 89 13.71 6.29 5.37
N MET A 90 13.30 5.31 4.56
CA MET A 90 13.99 4.04 4.39
C MET A 90 15.16 4.13 3.40
N LYS A 91 15.38 5.28 2.75
CA LYS A 91 16.33 5.46 1.65
C LYS A 91 16.13 4.43 0.52
N LYS A 92 14.86 4.07 0.29
CA LYS A 92 14.41 3.08 -0.69
C LYS A 92 13.73 3.79 -1.86
N LEU A 93 14.50 4.60 -2.57
CA LEU A 93 14.07 5.32 -3.76
C LEU A 93 14.81 4.76 -4.96
N ALA A 94 14.08 4.48 -6.03
CA ALA A 94 14.62 4.00 -7.29
C ALA A 94 14.40 5.03 -8.40
N SER A 95 15.30 5.05 -9.38
CA SER A 95 15.08 5.82 -10.61
C SER A 95 13.88 5.25 -11.37
N SER A 96 13.13 6.12 -12.02
CA SER A 96 12.00 5.72 -12.86
C SER A 96 12.46 4.79 -14.00
N PRO A 97 11.72 3.69 -14.27
CA PRO A 97 12.00 2.82 -15.41
C PRO A 97 11.50 3.42 -16.73
N TYR A 98 10.83 4.57 -16.70
CA TYR A 98 10.27 5.23 -17.87
C TYR A 98 11.20 6.33 -18.41
N ASP A 99 11.09 6.63 -19.70
CA ASP A 99 11.77 7.79 -20.28
C ASP A 99 11.15 9.09 -19.73
N ILE A 100 11.98 9.85 -19.00
CA ILE A 100 11.64 11.13 -18.37
C ILE A 100 12.01 12.34 -19.23
N SER A 101 12.46 12.15 -20.47
CA SER A 101 12.57 13.24 -21.44
C SER A 101 11.20 13.88 -21.69
N VAL A 102 11.16 15.11 -22.21
CA VAL A 102 9.88 15.80 -22.49
C VAL A 102 8.98 14.97 -23.42
N LEU A 103 9.57 14.34 -24.44
CA LEU A 103 8.85 13.46 -25.37
C LEU A 103 8.47 12.12 -24.71
N GLY A 104 9.34 11.57 -23.86
CA GLY A 104 9.06 10.38 -23.06
C GLY A 104 7.87 10.57 -22.13
N ILE A 105 7.82 11.68 -21.39
CA ILE A 105 6.70 12.06 -20.52
C ILE A 105 5.40 12.18 -21.34
N LEU A 106 5.43 12.86 -22.49
CA LEU A 106 4.26 12.97 -23.36
C LEU A 106 3.77 11.58 -23.83
N PHE A 107 4.69 10.71 -24.23
CA PHE A 107 4.39 9.34 -24.64
C PHE A 107 3.79 8.51 -23.48
N ASN A 108 4.36 8.62 -22.28
CA ASN A 108 3.86 7.94 -21.09
C ASN A 108 2.42 8.37 -20.75
N MET A 109 2.12 9.67 -20.88
CA MET A 109 0.76 10.20 -20.69
C MET A 109 -0.23 9.71 -21.75
N ILE A 110 0.14 9.81 -23.05
CA ILE A 110 -0.71 9.39 -24.16
C ILE A 110 -1.03 7.89 -24.10
N THR A 111 -0.10 7.07 -23.60
CA THR A 111 -0.31 5.62 -23.51
C THR A 111 -1.13 5.19 -22.30
N VAL A 112 -1.28 6.04 -21.26
CA VAL A 112 -2.00 5.67 -20.03
C VAL A 112 -3.34 6.40 -19.84
N LEU A 113 -3.41 7.70 -20.09
CA LEU A 113 -4.57 8.52 -19.73
C LEU A 113 -5.83 8.16 -20.53
N PRO A 114 -5.76 7.91 -21.86
CA PRO A 114 -6.94 7.47 -22.62
C PRO A 114 -7.53 6.15 -22.12
N GLN A 115 -6.68 5.21 -21.69
CA GLN A 115 -7.14 3.95 -21.11
C GLN A 115 -7.92 4.19 -19.81
N ILE A 116 -7.41 5.03 -18.90
CA ILE A 116 -8.10 5.36 -17.64
C ILE A 116 -9.44 6.03 -17.96
N ALA A 117 -9.45 7.05 -18.82
CA ALA A 117 -10.65 7.77 -19.21
C ALA A 117 -11.74 6.83 -19.77
N ALA A 118 -11.38 6.01 -20.75
CA ALA A 118 -12.32 5.08 -21.36
C ALA A 118 -12.86 4.06 -20.35
N ARG A 119 -11.99 3.47 -19.51
CA ARG A 119 -12.39 2.48 -18.49
C ARG A 119 -13.39 3.08 -17.50
N GLU A 120 -13.15 4.30 -17.01
CA GLU A 120 -14.03 4.93 -16.03
C GLU A 120 -15.35 5.43 -16.65
N MET A 121 -15.33 5.86 -17.91
CA MET A 121 -16.56 6.14 -18.66
C MET A 121 -17.40 4.87 -18.87
N ILE A 122 -16.77 3.75 -19.23
CA ILE A 122 -17.45 2.45 -19.38
C ILE A 122 -18.01 1.98 -18.03
N ARG A 123 -17.25 2.17 -16.95
CA ARG A 123 -17.69 1.85 -15.59
C ARG A 123 -18.95 2.63 -15.23
N GLN A 124 -18.96 3.96 -15.42
CA GLN A 124 -20.14 4.78 -15.17
C GLN A 124 -21.33 4.35 -16.02
N TYR A 125 -21.12 4.14 -17.33
CA TYR A 125 -22.19 3.74 -18.25
C TYR A 125 -22.81 2.41 -17.81
N SER A 126 -21.97 1.44 -17.42
CA SER A 126 -22.39 0.12 -16.97
C SER A 126 -23.19 0.19 -15.67
N PHE A 127 -22.75 1.00 -14.70
CA PHE A 127 -23.53 1.21 -13.48
C PHE A 127 -24.87 1.89 -13.75
N ALA A 128 -24.89 2.93 -14.59
CA ALA A 128 -26.12 3.63 -14.93
C ALA A 128 -27.11 2.75 -15.69
N ALA A 129 -26.62 1.93 -16.62
CA ALA A 129 -27.43 0.94 -17.32
C ALA A 129 -28.00 -0.11 -16.34
N ALA A 130 -27.15 -0.73 -15.51
CA ALA A 130 -27.57 -1.72 -14.53
C ALA A 130 -28.57 -1.16 -13.51
N TYR A 131 -28.40 0.10 -13.09
CA TYR A 131 -29.32 0.77 -12.17
C TYR A 131 -30.73 0.98 -12.77
N LYS A 132 -30.81 1.16 -14.09
CA LYS A 132 -32.09 1.31 -14.81
C LYS A 132 -32.71 -0.03 -15.21
N THR A 133 -31.91 -1.03 -15.57
CA THR A 133 -32.42 -2.24 -16.23
C THR A 133 -32.47 -3.48 -15.33
N CYS A 134 -31.66 -3.55 -14.27
CA CYS A 134 -31.56 -4.73 -13.42
C CYS A 134 -32.46 -4.64 -12.19
N LYS A 135 -33.11 -5.77 -11.85
CA LYS A 135 -33.87 -5.92 -10.58
C LYS A 135 -32.94 -5.80 -9.36
N TYR A 136 -31.79 -6.49 -9.39
CA TYR A 136 -30.82 -6.53 -8.29
C TYR A 136 -29.65 -5.57 -8.53
N LYS A 137 -29.92 -4.26 -8.44
CA LYS A 137 -28.97 -3.19 -8.80
C LYS A 137 -27.63 -3.27 -8.06
N ARG A 138 -27.66 -3.54 -6.76
CA ARG A 138 -26.45 -3.67 -5.93
C ARG A 138 -25.59 -4.87 -6.35
N ALA A 139 -26.22 -6.02 -6.60
CA ALA A 139 -25.51 -7.21 -7.08
C ALA A 139 -24.88 -6.96 -8.47
N ALA A 140 -25.61 -6.29 -9.38
CA ALA A 140 -25.08 -5.93 -10.68
C ALA A 140 -23.86 -4.99 -10.58
N ALA A 141 -23.89 -4.01 -9.67
CA ALA A 141 -22.74 -3.13 -9.42
C ALA A 141 -21.52 -3.94 -8.92
N VAL A 142 -21.71 -4.88 -7.99
CA VAL A 142 -20.63 -5.78 -7.52
C VAL A 142 -20.06 -6.60 -8.67
N VAL A 143 -20.90 -7.19 -9.53
CA VAL A 143 -20.45 -7.96 -10.69
C VAL A 143 -19.62 -7.11 -11.65
N ILE A 144 -20.07 -5.88 -11.93
CA ILE A 144 -19.31 -4.93 -12.77
C ILE A 144 -17.94 -4.66 -12.13
N THR A 145 -17.87 -4.36 -10.83
CA THR A 145 -16.59 -4.17 -10.14
C THR A 145 -15.68 -5.40 -10.23
N VAL A 146 -16.24 -6.61 -10.06
CA VAL A 146 -15.48 -7.87 -10.22
C VAL A 146 -14.91 -8.00 -11.63
N ILE A 147 -15.68 -7.67 -12.68
CA ILE A 147 -15.19 -7.68 -14.06
C ILE A 147 -13.96 -6.76 -14.19
N PHE A 148 -14.04 -5.53 -13.69
CA PHE A 148 -12.91 -4.60 -13.74
C PHE A 148 -11.68 -5.11 -12.97
N CYS A 149 -11.86 -5.74 -11.80
CA CYS A 149 -10.76 -6.42 -11.09
C CYS A 149 -10.10 -7.50 -11.95
N LEU A 150 -10.91 -8.39 -12.56
CA LEU A 150 -10.41 -9.50 -13.38
C LEU A 150 -9.63 -9.00 -14.61
N THR A 151 -10.00 -7.86 -15.18
CA THR A 151 -9.26 -7.28 -16.33
C THR A 151 -7.86 -6.75 -15.99
N GLU A 152 -7.55 -6.56 -14.71
CA GLU A 152 -6.24 -6.05 -14.27
C GLU A 152 -5.31 -7.14 -13.75
N ILE A 153 -5.87 -8.25 -13.25
CA ILE A 153 -5.09 -9.36 -12.70
C ILE A 153 -4.24 -10.01 -13.83
N ASN A 154 -2.95 -10.18 -13.55
CA ASN A 154 -2.06 -10.92 -14.43
C ASN A 154 -2.05 -12.40 -14.07
N PHE A 155 -2.95 -13.18 -14.67
CA PHE A 155 -3.04 -14.63 -14.43
C PHE A 155 -1.75 -15.41 -14.72
N GLY A 156 -0.85 -14.87 -15.56
CA GLY A 156 0.47 -15.48 -15.79
C GLY A 156 1.34 -15.52 -14.53
N GLY A 157 1.22 -14.52 -13.64
CA GLY A 157 1.92 -14.53 -12.35
C GLY A 157 1.40 -15.63 -11.42
N LEU A 158 0.10 -15.90 -11.49
CA LEU A 158 -0.53 -16.98 -10.70
C LEU A 158 -0.12 -18.36 -11.21
N THR A 159 -0.03 -18.55 -12.52
CA THR A 159 0.40 -19.84 -13.11
C THR A 159 1.90 -20.08 -12.98
N ALA A 160 2.70 -19.03 -12.78
CA ALA A 160 4.15 -19.12 -12.58
C ALA A 160 4.55 -19.45 -11.13
N ALA A 161 3.64 -19.30 -10.16
CA ALA A 161 3.90 -19.55 -8.75
C ALA A 161 4.14 -21.05 -8.49
N LYS A 162 5.29 -21.38 -7.85
CA LYS A 162 5.70 -22.77 -7.60
C LYS A 162 5.37 -23.23 -6.18
N SER A 163 5.12 -22.30 -5.26
CA SER A 163 4.84 -22.59 -3.86
C SER A 163 3.63 -21.82 -3.32
N THR A 164 3.08 -22.30 -2.20
CA THR A 164 2.01 -21.60 -1.46
C THR A 164 2.46 -20.22 -0.98
N LYS A 165 3.74 -20.06 -0.63
CA LYS A 165 4.35 -18.79 -0.25
C LYS A 165 4.33 -17.81 -1.43
N ASP A 166 4.66 -18.25 -2.64
CA ASP A 166 4.66 -17.38 -3.83
C ASP A 166 3.24 -16.92 -4.18
N ILE A 167 2.25 -17.81 -4.06
CA ILE A 167 0.83 -17.46 -4.24
C ILE A 167 0.40 -16.42 -3.20
N PHE A 168 0.81 -16.59 -1.93
CA PHE A 168 0.51 -15.63 -0.87
C PHE A 168 1.15 -14.26 -1.14
N ILE A 169 2.43 -14.22 -1.51
CA ILE A 169 3.14 -12.99 -1.84
C ILE A 169 2.46 -12.29 -3.03
N TYR A 170 2.15 -13.03 -4.11
CA TYR A 170 1.44 -12.49 -5.26
C TYR A 170 0.04 -11.97 -4.90
N GLY A 171 -0.66 -12.67 -4.01
CA GLY A 171 -1.95 -12.26 -3.47
C GLY A 171 -1.88 -10.89 -2.78
N VAL A 172 -0.95 -10.75 -1.82
CA VAL A 172 -0.75 -9.52 -1.04
C VAL A 172 -0.19 -8.37 -1.88
N GLN A 173 0.77 -8.63 -2.75
CA GLN A 173 1.44 -7.59 -3.53
C GLN A 173 0.63 -7.15 -4.75
N THR A 174 -0.21 -8.02 -5.32
CA THR A 174 -0.89 -7.73 -6.59
C THR A 174 -2.41 -7.89 -6.51
N ILE A 175 -2.93 -9.08 -6.15
CA ILE A 175 -4.37 -9.36 -6.28
C ILE A 175 -5.21 -8.50 -5.34
N PHE A 176 -4.91 -8.48 -4.04
CA PHE A 176 -5.71 -7.72 -3.08
C PHE A 176 -5.65 -6.20 -3.30
N PRO A 177 -4.49 -5.57 -3.57
CA PRO A 177 -4.44 -4.16 -3.97
C PRO A 177 -5.27 -3.82 -5.21
N ILE A 178 -5.31 -4.69 -6.22
CA ILE A 178 -6.16 -4.49 -7.41
C ILE A 178 -7.63 -4.49 -7.03
N ILE A 179 -8.05 -5.42 -6.17
CA ILE A 179 -9.44 -5.54 -5.71
C ILE A 179 -9.85 -4.30 -4.91
N THR A 180 -9.10 -3.94 -3.87
CA THR A 180 -9.43 -2.81 -2.99
C THR A 180 -9.44 -1.48 -3.75
N LYS A 181 -8.46 -1.26 -4.63
CA LYS A 181 -8.44 -0.09 -5.53
C LYS A 181 -9.68 -0.03 -6.43
N ASN A 182 -10.08 -1.15 -7.04
CA ASN A 182 -11.25 -1.18 -7.92
C ASN A 182 -12.56 -0.99 -7.15
N VAL A 183 -12.64 -1.43 -5.89
CA VAL A 183 -13.76 -1.12 -5.00
C VAL A 183 -13.83 0.39 -4.75
N LEU A 184 -12.72 1.02 -4.35
CA LEU A 184 -12.67 2.47 -4.14
C LEU A 184 -13.10 3.26 -5.38
N VAL A 185 -12.49 2.97 -6.53
CA VAL A 185 -12.81 3.66 -7.78
C VAL A 185 -14.26 3.41 -8.20
N SER A 186 -14.78 2.21 -7.99
CA SER A 186 -16.19 1.91 -8.24
C SER A 186 -17.12 2.75 -7.37
N LEU A 187 -16.80 2.95 -6.10
CA LEU A 187 -17.58 3.80 -5.20
C LEU A 187 -17.50 5.26 -5.62
N LEU A 188 -16.31 5.77 -5.90
CA LEU A 188 -16.09 7.13 -6.41
C LEU A 188 -16.90 7.38 -7.70
N VAL A 189 -16.90 6.43 -8.64
CA VAL A 189 -17.64 6.57 -9.90
C VAL A 189 -19.14 6.38 -9.72
N PHE A 190 -19.55 5.43 -8.87
CA PHE A 190 -20.96 5.16 -8.62
C PHE A 190 -21.64 6.37 -7.97
N TYR A 191 -20.98 7.08 -7.06
CA TYR A 191 -21.55 8.25 -6.36
C TYR A 191 -21.19 9.61 -6.99
N GLY A 192 -20.03 9.75 -7.63
CA GLY A 192 -19.51 11.04 -8.12
C GLY A 192 -19.29 11.13 -9.62
N GLY A 193 -19.66 10.09 -10.38
CA GLY A 193 -19.45 10.04 -11.84
C GLY A 193 -18.00 9.80 -12.24
N VAL A 194 -17.66 10.01 -13.51
CA VAL A 194 -16.33 9.65 -14.05
C VAL A 194 -15.19 10.40 -13.37
N LEU A 195 -15.39 11.69 -13.06
CA LEU A 195 -14.29 12.60 -12.70
C LEU A 195 -13.50 12.18 -11.44
N PRO A 196 -14.12 11.86 -10.28
CA PRO A 196 -13.37 11.49 -9.09
C PRO A 196 -12.47 10.26 -9.29
N GLY A 197 -13.01 9.20 -9.92
CA GLY A 197 -12.26 7.98 -10.22
C GLY A 197 -11.14 8.21 -11.24
N LEU A 198 -11.45 8.97 -12.30
CA LEU A 198 -10.48 9.36 -13.34
C LEU A 198 -9.31 10.15 -12.74
N ILE A 199 -9.59 11.16 -11.91
CA ILE A 199 -8.56 12.01 -11.31
C ILE A 199 -7.70 11.21 -10.33
N TYR A 200 -8.32 10.42 -9.44
CA TYR A 200 -7.61 9.55 -8.50
C TYR A 200 -6.58 8.66 -9.22
N LEU A 201 -7.01 7.95 -10.26
CA LEU A 201 -6.14 7.07 -11.03
C LEU A 201 -5.10 7.84 -11.85
N SER A 202 -5.49 8.98 -12.43
CA SER A 202 -4.57 9.80 -13.26
C SER A 202 -3.44 10.38 -12.42
N ILE A 203 -3.71 10.88 -11.21
CA ILE A 203 -2.68 11.39 -10.31
C ILE A 203 -1.64 10.30 -10.01
N ILE A 204 -2.10 9.10 -9.65
CA ILE A 204 -1.22 7.96 -9.34
C ILE A 204 -0.40 7.55 -10.56
N GLN A 205 -1.04 7.41 -11.73
CA GLN A 205 -0.36 6.97 -12.95
C GLN A 205 0.60 8.01 -13.53
N ILE A 206 0.25 9.30 -13.47
CA ILE A 206 1.15 10.39 -13.87
C ILE A 206 2.37 10.39 -12.95
N PHE A 207 2.19 10.28 -11.63
CA PHE A 207 3.31 10.17 -10.70
C PHE A 207 4.20 8.95 -11.04
N GLN A 208 3.60 7.76 -11.17
CA GLN A 208 4.37 6.53 -11.44
C GLN A 208 5.13 6.54 -12.76
N ARG A 209 4.64 7.24 -13.80
CA ARG A 209 5.22 7.18 -15.15
C ARG A 209 6.01 8.42 -15.56
N CYS A 210 5.76 9.56 -14.94
CA CYS A 210 6.38 10.84 -15.34
C CYS A 210 7.35 11.36 -14.28
N PHE A 211 7.31 10.84 -13.06
CA PHE A 211 8.17 11.30 -11.98
C PHE A 211 9.51 10.56 -12.01
N PRO A 212 10.65 11.25 -11.84
CA PRO A 212 11.98 10.66 -12.05
C PRO A 212 12.43 9.70 -10.95
N VAL A 213 11.84 9.79 -9.75
CA VAL A 213 12.25 9.02 -8.58
C VAL A 213 11.04 8.37 -7.94
N LEU A 214 11.01 7.04 -7.84
CA LEU A 214 9.86 6.27 -7.37
C LEU A 214 10.14 5.58 -6.03
N PRO A 215 9.09 5.31 -5.21
CA PRO A 215 9.25 4.56 -3.98
C PRO A 215 9.47 3.06 -4.26
N GLU A 216 10.48 2.46 -3.63
CA GLU A 216 10.82 1.03 -3.75
C GLU A 216 10.64 0.31 -2.40
N LEU A 217 9.39 0.20 -1.96
CA LEU A 217 9.08 -0.36 -0.65
C LEU A 217 9.21 -1.90 -0.62
N PRO A 218 9.49 -2.50 0.55
CA PRO A 218 9.34 -3.94 0.71
C PRO A 218 7.94 -4.40 0.33
N TRP A 219 7.82 -5.54 -0.36
CA TRP A 219 6.55 -6.05 -0.92
C TRP A 219 5.40 -6.08 0.10
N LEU A 220 5.71 -6.41 1.37
CA LEU A 220 4.71 -6.48 2.43
C LEU A 220 4.15 -5.10 2.78
N LEU A 221 5.01 -4.08 2.83
CA LEU A 221 4.61 -2.70 3.12
C LEU A 221 3.83 -2.10 1.95
N GLU A 222 4.32 -2.31 0.72
CA GLU A 222 3.64 -1.88 -0.50
C GLU A 222 2.24 -2.51 -0.61
N GLY A 223 2.15 -3.83 -0.45
CA GLY A 223 0.88 -4.56 -0.46
C GLY A 223 -0.07 -4.11 0.65
N SER A 224 0.45 -3.92 1.87
CA SER A 224 -0.36 -3.45 3.01
C SER A 224 -0.94 -2.06 2.75
N ILE A 225 -0.16 -1.11 2.22
CA ILE A 225 -0.63 0.22 1.83
C ILE A 225 -1.70 0.10 0.72
N GLY A 226 -1.41 -0.71 -0.31
CA GLY A 226 -2.34 -0.96 -1.43
C GLY A 226 -3.67 -1.58 -1.01
N ILE A 227 -3.71 -2.32 0.10
CA ILE A 227 -4.93 -2.91 0.65
C ILE A 227 -5.63 -1.92 1.60
N ALA A 228 -4.93 -1.45 2.62
CA ALA A 228 -5.51 -0.70 3.73
C ALA A 228 -6.02 0.67 3.28
N PHE A 229 -5.24 1.40 2.49
CA PHE A 229 -5.61 2.76 2.10
C PHE A 229 -6.92 2.78 1.29
N PRO A 230 -7.10 2.02 0.19
CA PRO A 230 -8.34 2.09 -0.56
C PRO A 230 -9.56 1.66 0.25
N ILE A 231 -9.44 0.70 1.18
CA ILE A 231 -10.53 0.28 2.07
C ILE A 231 -10.94 1.44 2.99
N ILE A 232 -9.97 1.97 3.74
CA ILE A 232 -10.25 3.03 4.73
C ILE A 232 -10.77 4.28 4.02
N TYR A 233 -10.15 4.65 2.91
CA TYR A 233 -10.55 5.82 2.14
C TYR A 233 -11.93 5.63 1.50
N SER A 234 -12.30 4.41 1.09
CA SER A 234 -13.65 4.09 0.63
C SER A 234 -14.68 4.29 1.74
N MET A 235 -14.41 3.78 2.94
CA MET A 235 -15.30 3.95 4.10
C MET A 235 -15.49 5.43 4.44
N PHE A 236 -14.39 6.17 4.50
CA PHE A 236 -14.39 7.61 4.71
C PHE A 236 -15.22 8.35 3.65
N ALA A 237 -14.92 8.15 2.36
CA ALA A 237 -15.62 8.83 1.28
C ALA A 237 -17.12 8.51 1.24
N VAL A 238 -17.50 7.25 1.49
CA VAL A 238 -18.90 6.82 1.50
C VAL A 238 -19.68 7.43 2.68
N ASP A 239 -19.10 7.44 3.87
CA ASP A 239 -19.72 8.02 5.07
C ASP A 239 -20.06 9.51 4.86
N HIS A 240 -19.18 10.25 4.18
CA HIS A 240 -19.39 11.67 3.87
C HIS A 240 -20.48 11.87 2.82
N VAL A 241 -20.53 11.01 1.79
CA VAL A 241 -21.59 11.06 0.76
C VAL A 241 -22.98 10.81 1.37
N PHE A 242 -23.10 9.86 2.30
CA PHE A 242 -24.39 9.54 2.94
C PHE A 242 -24.80 10.53 4.03
N SER A 243 -23.87 11.31 4.58
CA SER A 243 -24.12 12.32 5.61
C SER A 243 -24.57 13.68 5.04
N GLY A 244 -24.60 13.83 3.71
CA GLY A 244 -24.74 15.10 2.98
C GLY A 244 -26.01 15.94 3.21
N ASP A 245 -27.09 15.40 3.79
CA ASP A 245 -28.28 16.20 4.13
C ASP A 245 -28.12 16.95 5.49
N ARG A 246 -27.03 16.73 6.25
CA ARG A 246 -26.77 17.36 7.56
C ARG A 246 -25.36 17.94 7.72
N TYR A 247 -24.67 18.25 6.62
CA TYR A 247 -23.25 18.60 6.66
C TYR A 247 -23.02 20.09 7.00
N GLU A 248 -22.62 20.39 8.25
CA GLU A 248 -22.27 21.75 8.65
C GLU A 248 -20.76 22.03 8.50
N SER A 249 -20.36 23.31 8.45
CA SER A 249 -18.95 23.77 8.50
C SER A 249 -18.13 23.18 9.66
N LYS A 250 -18.79 22.76 10.74
CA LYS A 250 -18.19 22.09 11.90
C LYS A 250 -17.69 20.68 11.55
N ASP A 251 -18.35 19.98 10.63
CA ASP A 251 -17.99 18.64 10.18
C ASP A 251 -16.75 18.69 9.28
N ARG A 252 -16.59 19.71 8.43
CA ARG A 252 -15.37 19.91 7.63
C ARG A 252 -14.08 19.98 8.46
N LYS A 253 -14.12 20.58 9.65
CA LYS A 253 -12.98 20.58 10.59
C LYS A 253 -12.79 19.22 11.26
N ALA A 254 -13.86 18.46 11.48
CA ALA A 254 -13.77 17.09 11.97
C ALA A 254 -13.15 16.16 10.92
N ASP A 255 -13.36 16.40 9.62
CA ASP A 255 -12.77 15.61 8.55
C ASP A 255 -11.28 15.86 8.40
N ILE A 256 -10.87 17.12 8.50
CA ILE A 256 -9.43 17.45 8.55
C ILE A 256 -8.81 16.74 9.74
N LYS A 257 -9.48 16.72 10.91
CA LYS A 257 -9.02 15.94 12.06
C LYS A 257 -9.03 14.45 11.80
N GLY A 258 -10.00 13.90 11.07
CA GLY A 258 -10.10 12.49 10.72
C GLY A 258 -8.98 12.05 9.78
N LEU A 259 -8.73 12.83 8.72
CA LEU A 259 -7.61 12.61 7.79
C LEU A 259 -6.26 12.78 8.48
N VAL A 260 -6.12 13.80 9.34
CA VAL A 260 -4.92 14.00 10.15
C VAL A 260 -4.73 12.86 11.15
N SER A 261 -5.79 12.39 11.80
CA SER A 261 -5.76 11.24 12.71
C SER A 261 -5.38 9.95 11.98
N LEU A 262 -5.90 9.74 10.78
CA LEU A 262 -5.56 8.58 9.96
C LEU A 262 -4.09 8.62 9.53
N LEU A 263 -3.59 9.80 9.15
CA LEU A 263 -2.18 10.04 8.87
C LEU A 263 -1.33 9.70 10.09
N PHE A 264 -1.68 10.23 11.28
CA PHE A 264 -0.94 9.94 12.52
C PHE A 264 -0.99 8.47 12.92
N ALA A 265 -2.13 7.80 12.78
CA ALA A 265 -2.25 6.37 13.05
C ALA A 265 -1.36 5.55 12.11
N THR A 266 -1.33 5.92 10.82
CA THR A 266 -0.46 5.28 9.82
C THR A 266 1.01 5.49 10.15
N LEU A 267 1.42 6.73 10.45
CA LEU A 267 2.77 7.06 10.89
C LEU A 267 3.15 6.30 12.17
N PHE A 268 2.23 6.14 13.11
CA PHE A 268 2.46 5.39 14.34
C PHE A 268 2.69 3.90 14.08
N VAL A 269 1.86 3.28 13.22
CA VAL A 269 2.05 1.88 12.82
C VAL A 269 3.41 1.70 12.13
N TRP A 270 3.81 2.61 11.25
CA TRP A 270 5.12 2.59 10.61
C TRP A 270 6.27 2.75 11.59
N PHE A 271 6.10 3.60 12.61
CA PHE A 271 7.07 3.70 13.71
C PHE A 271 7.20 2.37 14.44
N CYS A 272 6.09 1.73 14.82
CA CYS A 272 6.10 0.43 15.49
C CYS A 272 6.71 -0.71 14.67
N VAL A 273 6.48 -0.74 13.34
CA VAL A 273 7.04 -1.76 12.44
C VAL A 273 8.50 -1.47 12.07
N GLY A 274 9.00 -0.29 12.44
CA GLY A 274 10.38 0.12 12.19
C GLY A 274 10.62 0.53 10.74
N VAL A 275 9.75 1.34 10.17
CA VAL A 275 9.98 2.03 8.88
C VAL A 275 11.01 3.14 9.05
N PHE A 276 10.95 3.90 10.15
CA PHE A 276 11.85 5.02 10.42
C PHE A 276 13.26 4.56 10.88
N PRO A 277 14.27 5.46 10.87
CA PRO A 277 15.60 5.18 11.40
C PRO A 277 15.63 4.82 12.88
N VAL A 278 14.59 5.24 13.63
CA VAL A 278 14.38 4.87 15.03
C VAL A 278 13.09 4.07 15.13
N TYR A 279 13.13 2.95 15.85
CA TYR A 279 11.97 2.09 16.04
C TYR A 279 11.89 1.55 17.46
N PRO A 280 10.68 1.31 17.99
CA PRO A 280 10.50 0.77 19.32
C PRO A 280 10.63 -0.76 19.33
N LYS A 281 11.15 -1.31 20.43
CA LYS A 281 11.12 -2.75 20.74
C LYS A 281 10.74 -2.94 22.20
N ALA A 282 9.74 -3.79 22.46
CA ALA A 282 9.38 -4.17 23.82
C ALA A 282 10.41 -5.16 24.39
N ILE A 283 10.80 -4.94 25.64
CA ILE A 283 11.72 -5.80 26.38
C ILE A 283 10.90 -6.79 27.20
N LEU A 284 11.29 -8.06 27.11
CA LEU A 284 10.52 -9.17 27.65
C LEU A 284 11.23 -9.91 28.78
N THR A 285 12.54 -9.71 28.93
CA THR A 285 13.42 -10.48 29.83
C THR A 285 14.15 -9.55 30.78
N GLY A 286 14.61 -10.09 31.91
CA GLY A 286 15.30 -9.35 32.97
C GLY A 286 16.83 -9.27 32.82
N SER A 287 17.37 -9.58 31.64
CA SER A 287 18.83 -9.67 31.43
C SER A 287 19.54 -8.32 31.46
N MET A 288 18.83 -7.22 31.28
CA MET A 288 19.36 -5.86 31.28
C MET A 288 18.96 -5.05 32.52
N GLU A 289 18.51 -5.71 33.58
CA GLU A 289 18.25 -5.07 34.87
C GLU A 289 19.55 -4.53 35.50
N PRO A 290 19.48 -3.44 36.29
CA PRO A 290 18.30 -2.63 36.62
C PRO A 290 17.99 -1.53 35.60
N LEU A 291 18.81 -1.34 34.56
CA LEU A 291 18.69 -0.22 33.64
C LEU A 291 17.48 -0.35 32.70
N ILE A 292 17.18 -1.57 32.28
CA ILE A 292 16.09 -1.90 31.37
C ILE A 292 15.30 -3.06 31.97
N MET A 293 14.05 -2.79 32.37
CA MET A 293 13.21 -3.77 33.03
C MET A 293 12.31 -4.52 32.03
N PRO A 294 11.88 -5.76 32.31
CA PRO A 294 10.80 -6.40 31.57
C PRO A 294 9.55 -5.51 31.51
N GLY A 295 8.97 -5.35 30.32
CA GLY A 295 7.84 -4.45 30.09
C GLY A 295 8.23 -3.02 29.74
N ASP A 296 9.51 -2.68 29.69
CA ASP A 296 9.99 -1.44 29.11
C ASP A 296 9.99 -1.50 27.58
N MET A 297 10.05 -0.34 26.94
CA MET A 297 10.20 -0.20 25.51
C MET A 297 11.49 0.56 25.20
N VAL A 298 12.37 -0.05 24.41
CA VAL A 298 13.60 0.60 23.97
C VAL A 298 13.40 1.23 22.60
N LEU A 299 13.94 2.42 22.38
CA LEU A 299 14.08 3.02 21.06
C LEU A 299 15.44 2.64 20.49
N ILE A 300 15.42 2.00 19.33
CA ILE A 300 16.61 1.51 18.65
C ILE A 300 16.84 2.38 17.43
N ARG A 301 18.02 2.98 17.34
CA ARG A 301 18.52 3.63 16.13
C ARG A 301 19.16 2.57 15.24
N LYS A 302 18.62 2.38 14.04
CA LYS A 302 19.17 1.46 13.05
C LYS A 302 20.60 1.84 12.69
N ILE A 303 21.40 0.81 12.43
CA ILE A 303 22.69 0.94 11.79
C ILE A 303 22.59 0.31 10.40
N ASP A 304 22.76 1.13 9.37
CA ASP A 304 22.69 0.70 7.97
C ASP A 304 24.04 0.83 7.25
N LYS A 305 25.05 1.42 7.90
CA LYS A 305 26.37 1.69 7.34
C LYS A 305 27.46 0.97 8.11
N GLU A 306 28.44 0.45 7.39
CA GLU A 306 29.61 -0.22 7.96
C GLU A 306 30.44 0.71 8.86
N GLU A 307 30.58 1.98 8.47
CA GLU A 307 31.24 3.03 9.27
C GLU A 307 30.64 3.17 10.68
N GLU A 308 29.31 3.04 10.79
CA GLU A 308 28.62 3.13 12.08
C GLU A 308 28.78 1.87 12.92
N ILE A 309 28.93 0.69 12.28
CA ILE A 309 29.25 -0.56 12.98
C ILE A 309 30.69 -0.50 13.51
N ASN A 310 31.63 0.00 12.71
CA ASN A 310 33.03 0.14 13.09
C ASN A 310 33.25 1.19 14.20
N ALA A 311 32.31 2.13 14.34
CA ALA A 311 32.33 3.13 15.41
C ALA A 311 31.76 2.62 16.75
N LEU A 312 31.18 1.40 16.78
CA LEU A 312 30.66 0.82 18.01
C LEU A 312 31.76 0.62 19.04
N SER A 313 31.45 0.93 20.29
CA SER A 313 32.41 0.93 21.40
C SER A 313 31.92 0.16 22.62
N GLU A 314 32.86 -0.20 23.49
CA GLU A 314 32.57 -0.85 24.77
C GLU A 314 31.61 0.02 25.61
N GLY A 315 30.63 -0.63 26.23
CA GLY A 315 29.60 0.03 27.04
C GLY A 315 28.32 0.39 26.30
N GLU A 316 28.30 0.39 24.96
CA GLU A 316 27.06 0.63 24.19
C GLU A 316 26.09 -0.55 24.26
N ILE A 317 24.79 -0.27 24.24
CA ILE A 317 23.74 -1.29 24.25
C ILE A 317 23.24 -1.49 22.82
N ILE A 318 23.42 -2.69 22.29
CA ILE A 318 23.04 -3.04 20.92
C ILE A 318 21.87 -4.02 20.89
N CYS A 319 21.05 -3.87 19.86
CA CYS A 319 20.01 -4.82 19.48
C CYS A 319 20.56 -5.66 18.33
N PHE A 320 20.55 -6.98 18.46
CA PHE A 320 21.04 -7.90 17.44
C PHE A 320 20.11 -9.11 17.30
N LYS A 321 20.23 -9.80 16.16
CA LYS A 321 19.46 -11.02 15.87
C LYS A 321 20.35 -12.24 16.12
N ARG A 322 19.82 -13.24 16.82
CA ARG A 322 20.45 -14.56 16.94
C ARG A 322 19.38 -15.60 16.64
N ASP A 323 19.62 -16.42 15.63
CA ASP A 323 18.62 -17.37 15.11
C ASP A 323 17.29 -16.64 14.83
N ASP A 324 16.18 -17.01 15.47
CA ASP A 324 14.87 -16.34 15.31
C ASP A 324 14.52 -15.35 16.44
N ILE A 325 15.45 -15.07 17.36
CA ILE A 325 15.23 -14.16 18.48
C ILE A 325 15.99 -12.83 18.32
N THR A 326 15.41 -11.77 18.86
CA THR A 326 16.05 -10.45 18.97
C THR A 326 16.52 -10.27 20.39
N ILE A 327 17.80 -9.94 20.57
CA ILE A 327 18.45 -9.79 21.87
C ILE A 327 18.95 -8.35 22.00
N VAL A 328 18.89 -7.78 23.20
CA VAL A 328 19.38 -6.44 23.53
C VAL A 328 20.35 -6.57 24.69
N HIS A 329 21.65 -6.42 24.45
CA HIS A 329 22.70 -6.55 25.48
C HIS A 329 23.78 -5.46 25.31
N ARG A 330 24.63 -5.29 26.32
CA ARG A 330 25.75 -4.33 26.31
C ARG A 330 26.98 -4.95 25.68
N ILE A 331 27.74 -4.17 24.92
CA ILE A 331 29.06 -4.54 24.43
C ILE A 331 30.03 -4.53 25.62
N GLU A 332 30.53 -5.69 25.99
CA GLU A 332 31.59 -5.85 26.98
C GLU A 332 32.96 -5.59 26.35
N LYS A 333 33.16 -6.12 25.12
CA LYS A 333 34.43 -6.02 24.42
C LYS A 333 34.26 -5.98 22.90
N VAL A 334 35.01 -5.09 22.25
CA VAL A 334 35.16 -5.09 20.78
C VAL A 334 36.38 -5.95 20.42
N LEU A 335 36.17 -6.96 19.56
CA LEU A 335 37.20 -7.92 19.18
C LEU A 335 37.54 -7.73 17.71
N GLN A 336 38.82 -7.68 17.39
CA GLN A 336 39.32 -7.62 16.03
C GLN A 336 40.20 -8.83 15.74
N ASP A 337 39.96 -9.51 14.62
CA ASP A 337 40.80 -10.62 14.18
C ASP A 337 42.05 -10.14 13.41
N LYS A 338 42.93 -11.09 13.06
CA LYS A 338 44.17 -10.77 12.31
C LYS A 338 43.92 -10.26 10.89
N ALA A 339 42.73 -10.49 10.34
CA ALA A 339 42.31 -10.01 9.03
C ALA A 339 41.62 -8.63 9.10
N GLY A 340 41.44 -8.08 10.30
CA GLY A 340 40.80 -6.80 10.54
C GLY A 340 39.28 -6.86 10.73
N ASN A 341 38.66 -8.06 10.72
CA ASN A 341 37.23 -8.20 10.93
C ASN A 341 36.87 -7.96 12.41
N ILE A 342 35.82 -7.18 12.62
CA ILE A 342 35.31 -6.86 13.96
C ILE A 342 34.18 -7.80 14.37
N SER A 343 34.14 -8.14 15.65
CA SER A 343 33.06 -8.88 16.30
C SER A 343 32.85 -8.35 17.71
N PHE A 344 31.65 -8.52 18.26
CA PHE A 344 31.31 -7.98 19.57
C PHE A 344 31.09 -9.08 20.58
N GLN A 345 31.75 -8.99 21.73
CA GLN A 345 31.39 -9.77 22.91
C GLN A 345 30.36 -8.99 23.70
N THR A 346 29.17 -9.56 23.85
CA THR A 346 28.04 -8.93 24.54
C THR A 346 27.73 -9.61 25.87
N LYS A 347 27.10 -8.85 26.77
CA LYS A 347 26.65 -9.34 28.07
C LYS A 347 25.38 -8.61 28.48
N GLY A 348 24.41 -9.34 29.01
CA GLY A 348 23.30 -8.73 29.75
C GLY A 348 23.78 -8.14 31.07
N ASP A 349 23.39 -6.91 31.41
CA ASP A 349 23.82 -6.24 32.64
C ASP A 349 23.57 -7.07 33.91
N ASN A 350 22.50 -7.88 33.91
CA ASN A 350 22.08 -8.76 35.01
C ASN A 350 22.55 -10.22 34.85
N ASN A 351 23.31 -10.55 33.79
CA ASN A 351 23.79 -11.91 33.57
C ASN A 351 25.11 -12.16 34.31
N ASN A 352 25.33 -13.40 34.79
CA ASN A 352 26.55 -13.78 35.50
C ASN A 352 27.76 -14.00 34.57
N ALA A 353 27.51 -14.32 33.31
CA ALA A 353 28.54 -14.60 32.31
C ALA A 353 28.29 -13.79 31.03
N VAL A 354 29.35 -13.61 30.25
CA VAL A 354 29.29 -13.08 28.88
C VAL A 354 28.53 -14.04 27.98
N ASP A 355 27.91 -13.52 26.92
CA ASP A 355 27.21 -14.34 25.94
C ASP A 355 28.21 -15.30 25.25
N GLU A 356 27.83 -16.58 25.12
CA GLU A 356 28.72 -17.62 24.57
C GLU A 356 29.14 -17.35 23.11
N ARG A 357 28.21 -16.82 22.32
CA ARG A 357 28.45 -16.49 20.90
C ARG A 357 28.73 -15.00 20.76
N LYS A 358 29.80 -14.69 20.05
CA LYS A 358 30.09 -13.33 19.59
C LYS A 358 29.02 -12.88 18.61
N VAL A 359 28.78 -11.58 18.57
CA VAL A 359 27.85 -10.95 17.64
C VAL A 359 28.65 -10.46 16.44
N GLU A 360 28.28 -10.96 15.26
CA GLU A 360 28.87 -10.51 14.01
C GLU A 360 28.23 -9.17 13.58
N PRO A 361 28.96 -8.30 12.85
CA PRO A 361 28.46 -7.02 12.37
C PRO A 361 27.10 -7.10 11.66
N ASN A 362 26.91 -8.16 10.86
CA ASN A 362 25.69 -8.39 10.08
C ASN A 362 24.45 -8.74 10.92
N ASP A 363 24.66 -9.17 12.17
CA ASP A 363 23.57 -9.50 13.09
C ASP A 363 23.07 -8.29 13.87
N VAL A 364 23.86 -7.22 13.93
CA VAL A 364 23.52 -5.97 14.60
C VAL A 364 22.38 -5.28 13.84
N ARG A 365 21.33 -4.92 14.57
CA ARG A 365 20.14 -4.22 14.06
C ARG A 365 20.09 -2.76 14.45
N GLY A 366 20.87 -2.35 15.44
CA GLY A 366 20.98 -0.96 15.86
C GLY A 366 21.41 -0.80 17.31
N ILE A 367 21.51 0.46 17.75
CA ILE A 367 21.89 0.85 19.11
C ILE A 367 20.67 1.34 19.87
N VAL A 368 20.55 0.98 21.14
CA VAL A 368 19.53 1.52 22.03
C VAL A 368 19.90 2.95 22.40
N ILE A 369 19.03 3.90 22.04
CA ILE A 369 19.24 5.33 22.31
C ILE A 369 18.37 5.88 23.42
N LYS A 370 17.29 5.17 23.79
CA LYS A 370 16.37 5.59 24.84
C LYS A 370 15.58 4.41 25.40
N VAL A 371 15.32 4.43 26.71
CA VAL A 371 14.43 3.50 27.40
C VAL A 371 13.17 4.26 27.80
N ILE A 372 12.00 3.67 27.52
CA ILE A 372 10.69 4.22 27.88
C ILE A 372 10.04 3.22 28.85
N PRO A 373 9.98 3.55 30.15
CA PRO A 373 9.50 2.62 31.15
C PRO A 373 8.04 2.20 30.94
N LYS A 374 7.70 0.94 31.23
CA LYS A 374 6.33 0.40 31.33
C LYS A 374 5.46 0.40 30.05
N VAL A 375 5.92 0.96 28.93
CA VAL A 375 5.14 1.02 27.68
C VAL A 375 5.02 -0.33 26.98
N GLY A 376 5.97 -1.25 27.20
CA GLY A 376 5.96 -2.61 26.68
C GLY A 376 5.07 -3.60 27.44
N LEU A 377 4.48 -3.20 28.59
CA LEU A 377 3.68 -4.09 29.45
C LEU A 377 2.54 -4.82 28.73
N PRO A 378 1.76 -4.20 27.82
CA PRO A 378 0.72 -4.93 27.09
C PRO A 378 1.28 -6.09 26.26
N GLY A 379 2.46 -5.89 25.62
CA GLY A 379 3.13 -6.93 24.85
C GLY A 379 3.68 -8.06 25.73
N LEU A 380 4.17 -7.71 26.93
CA LEU A 380 4.60 -8.68 27.94
C LEU A 380 3.43 -9.56 28.40
N LEU A 381 2.29 -8.95 28.77
CA LEU A 381 1.09 -9.67 29.22
C LEU A 381 0.55 -10.65 28.17
N LEU A 382 0.59 -10.27 26.89
CA LEU A 382 0.16 -11.12 25.78
C LEU A 382 1.11 -12.31 25.52
N ARG A 383 2.40 -12.17 25.82
CA ARG A 383 3.41 -13.22 25.59
C ARG A 383 3.65 -14.14 26.77
N VAL A 384 3.30 -13.76 28.01
CA VAL A 384 3.36 -14.67 29.18
C VAL A 384 2.54 -15.97 28.96
N GLN A 385 1.60 -15.99 28.01
CA GLN A 385 0.86 -17.20 27.62
C GLN A 385 1.63 -18.15 26.69
N ASN A 386 2.74 -17.73 26.07
CA ASN A 386 3.56 -18.55 25.17
C ASN A 386 4.98 -18.71 25.74
N LYS A 387 5.42 -19.95 25.96
CA LYS A 387 6.72 -20.29 26.58
C LYS A 387 7.90 -19.53 25.95
N ILE A 388 8.75 -18.96 26.80
CA ILE A 388 10.04 -18.35 26.44
C ILE A 388 10.95 -19.44 25.84
N PRO A 389 11.66 -19.21 24.72
CA PRO A 389 12.61 -20.17 24.16
C PRO A 389 13.73 -20.50 25.16
N GLU A 390 14.06 -21.78 25.30
CA GLU A 390 15.20 -22.24 26.10
C GLU A 390 16.51 -21.62 25.57
N GLY A 391 17.31 -21.04 26.46
CA GLY A 391 18.59 -20.37 26.13
C GLY A 391 18.63 -18.86 26.42
N VAL A 392 17.52 -18.26 26.86
CA VAL A 392 17.54 -16.95 27.54
C VAL A 392 17.53 -17.25 29.03
N VAL A 393 18.72 -17.29 29.63
CA VAL A 393 18.92 -17.74 31.01
C VAL A 393 18.22 -16.77 31.96
N ASP A 394 17.06 -17.17 32.50
CA ASP A 394 16.55 -16.63 33.75
C ASP A 394 16.93 -17.63 34.86
N LYS A 395 17.90 -17.22 35.67
CA LYS A 395 18.47 -17.87 36.87
C LYS A 395 19.36 -19.10 36.71
#